data_AF-A0A6A8V4T1-F1
#
_entry.id   AF-A0A6A8V4T1-F1
#
_cell.length_a   1.000
_cell.length_b   1.000
_cell.length_c   1.000
_cell.angle_alpha   90.00
_cell.angle_beta   90.00
_cell.angle_gamma   90.00
#
_symmetry.space_group_name_H-M   'P 1'
#
loop_
_entity.id
_entity.type
_entity.pdbx_description
1 polymer ?
#
loop_
_entity_poly.entity_id
_entity_poly.type
_entity_poly.pdbx_seq_one_letter_code
_entity_poly.pdbx_strand_id
1 'polypeptide(L)'
;MNQLNRISLGISATIFTIIGIVLFINPIEHIGSFSWLISCGFFLISLSRFSRYYRLRQAGIIQQQQLFHSMVALVFAVYLLLYGYKTLPIVFPVTLGIWLIYRSIMNFRKANFYSRKVEELSKRYIFFALLQLFIGLFLIVSPLSISVFLLNIIGLIFLILGFQSFSLLLKS
;
A
#
# COMPACT_ATOMS: atom_id res chain seq x y z
N MET A 1 23.44 -6.38 -25.90
CA MET A 1 22.44 -7.08 -25.06
C MET A 1 22.32 -8.52 -25.53
N ASN A 2 22.39 -9.49 -24.61
CA ASN A 2 22.23 -10.91 -24.97
C ASN A 2 20.79 -11.18 -25.47
N GLN A 3 20.61 -12.12 -26.40
CA GLN A 3 19.28 -12.52 -26.92
C GLN A 3 18.29 -12.87 -25.81
N LEU A 4 18.77 -13.55 -24.75
CA LEU A 4 18.00 -13.85 -23.54
C LEU A 4 17.41 -12.60 -22.86
N ASN A 5 18.16 -11.49 -22.85
CA ASN A 5 17.71 -10.24 -22.24
C ASN A 5 16.60 -9.57 -23.08
N ARG A 6 16.69 -9.65 -24.41
CA ARG A 6 15.64 -9.13 -25.31
C ARG A 6 14.35 -9.93 -25.21
N ILE A 7 14.44 -11.26 -25.13
CA ILE A 7 13.27 -12.14 -24.96
C ILE A 7 12.62 -11.88 -23.60
N SER A 8 13.41 -11.79 -22.52
CA SER A 8 12.91 -11.47 -21.19
C SER A 8 12.21 -10.11 -21.14
N LEU A 9 12.78 -9.09 -21.79
CA LEU A 9 12.19 -7.75 -21.88
C LEU A 9 10.87 -7.75 -22.66
N GLY A 10 10.79 -8.52 -23.76
CA GLY A 10 9.56 -8.65 -24.55
C GLY A 10 8.45 -9.31 -23.76
N ILE A 11 8.76 -10.41 -23.08
CA ILE A 11 7.81 -11.12 -22.21
C ILE A 11 7.33 -10.22 -21.07
N SER A 12 8.23 -9.50 -20.39
CA SER A 12 7.83 -8.59 -19.31
C SER A 12 6.96 -7.44 -19.82
N ALA A 13 7.29 -6.87 -20.98
CA ALA A 13 6.53 -5.77 -21.57
C ALA A 13 5.09 -6.21 -21.90
N THR A 14 4.93 -7.37 -22.55
CA THR A 14 3.60 -7.92 -22.86
C THR A 14 2.80 -8.23 -21.60
N ILE A 15 3.42 -8.86 -20.59
CA ILE A 15 2.75 -9.19 -19.32
C ILE A 15 2.28 -7.93 -18.59
N PHE A 16 3.14 -6.91 -18.45
CA PHE A 16 2.77 -5.67 -17.74
C PHE A 16 1.68 -4.89 -18.47
N THR A 17 1.72 -4.82 -19.81
CA THR A 17 0.68 -4.16 -20.58
C THR A 17 -0.67 -4.90 -20.48
N ILE A 18 -0.69 -6.23 -20.59
CA ILE A 18 -1.93 -7.02 -20.44
C ILE A 18 -2.51 -6.85 -19.04
N ILE A 19 -1.69 -6.96 -17.99
CA ILE A 19 -2.12 -6.76 -16.60
C ILE A 19 -2.71 -5.35 -16.42
N GLY A 20 -2.04 -4.33 -16.96
CA GLY A 20 -2.52 -2.95 -16.94
C GLY A 20 -3.90 -2.79 -17.59
N ILE A 21 -4.11 -3.36 -18.78
CA ILE A 21 -5.40 -3.30 -19.49
C ILE A 21 -6.50 -4.02 -18.70
N VAL A 22 -6.22 -5.24 -18.21
CA VAL A 22 -7.19 -6.03 -17.44
C VAL A 22 -7.61 -5.29 -16.17
N LEU A 23 -6.68 -4.61 -15.48
CA LEU A 23 -6.99 -3.83 -14.28
C LEU A 23 -7.93 -2.65 -14.55
N PHE A 24 -7.93 -2.10 -15.77
CA PHE A 24 -8.84 -1.02 -16.17
C PHE A 24 -10.23 -1.52 -16.58
N ILE A 25 -10.34 -2.74 -17.10
CA ILE A 25 -11.61 -3.34 -17.49
C ILE A 25 -12.27 -3.90 -16.23
N ASN A 26 -13.38 -3.32 -15.78
CA ASN A 26 -14.14 -3.77 -14.59
C ASN A 26 -13.31 -3.91 -13.30
N PRO A 27 -12.76 -2.81 -12.76
CA PRO A 27 -11.89 -2.85 -11.57
C PRO A 27 -12.57 -3.42 -10.32
N ILE A 28 -13.91 -3.34 -10.23
CA ILE A 28 -14.69 -3.88 -9.11
C ILE A 28 -14.57 -5.41 -9.03
N GLU A 29 -14.57 -6.10 -10.17
CA GLU A 29 -14.47 -7.56 -10.20
C GLU A 29 -13.05 -8.02 -9.87
N HIS A 30 -12.05 -7.25 -10.30
CA HIS A 30 -10.64 -7.58 -10.10
C HIS A 30 -10.07 -7.13 -8.75
N ILE A 31 -10.80 -6.30 -8.00
CA ILE A 31 -10.37 -5.83 -6.67
C ILE A 31 -10.14 -6.98 -5.69
N GLY A 32 -10.95 -8.05 -5.79
CA GLY A 32 -10.82 -9.25 -4.96
C GLY A 32 -9.53 -10.01 -5.26
N SER A 33 -9.24 -10.25 -6.54
CA SER A 33 -8.01 -10.91 -6.98
C SER A 33 -6.77 -10.12 -6.58
N PHE A 34 -6.81 -8.79 -6.71
CA PHE A 34 -5.71 -7.93 -6.30
C PHE A 34 -5.53 -7.90 -4.77
N SER A 35 -6.63 -7.89 -4.02
CA SER A 35 -6.58 -7.97 -2.55
C SER A 35 -6.03 -9.30 -2.06
N TRP A 36 -6.29 -10.38 -2.78
CA TRP A 36 -5.69 -11.67 -2.51
C TRP A 36 -4.18 -11.65 -2.75
N LEU A 37 -3.72 -11.03 -3.85
CA LEU A 37 -2.28 -10.81 -4.11
C LEU A 37 -1.61 -9.97 -3.01
N ILE A 38 -2.26 -8.89 -2.57
CA ILE A 38 -1.77 -8.08 -1.44
C ILE A 38 -1.66 -8.93 -0.17
N SER A 39 -2.66 -9.77 0.11
CA SER A 39 -2.67 -10.68 1.27
C SER A 39 -1.52 -11.70 1.20
N CYS A 40 -1.23 -12.23 0.01
CA CYS A 40 -0.07 -13.07 -0.24
C CYS A 40 1.24 -12.31 0.03
N GLY A 41 1.34 -11.04 -0.38
CA GLY A 41 2.46 -10.17 -0.05
C GLY A 41 2.66 -10.00 1.46
N PHE A 42 1.58 -9.72 2.21
CA PHE A 42 1.65 -9.64 3.68
C PHE A 42 2.10 -10.95 4.32
N PHE A 43 1.66 -12.09 3.78
CA PHE A 43 2.09 -13.41 4.24
C PHE A 43 3.61 -13.61 4.05
N LEU A 44 4.12 -13.31 2.85
CA LEU A 44 5.56 -13.41 2.55
C LEU A 44 6.40 -12.45 3.41
N ILE A 45 5.92 -11.22 3.63
CA ILE A 45 6.58 -10.25 4.51
C ILE A 45 6.63 -10.78 5.95
N SER A 46 5.53 -11.38 6.43
CA SER A 46 5.48 -11.95 7.77
C SER A 46 6.44 -13.13 7.92
N LEU A 47 6.50 -14.01 6.91
CA LEU A 47 7.46 -15.11 6.86
C LEU A 47 8.90 -14.61 6.87
N SER A 48 9.19 -13.55 6.11
CA SER A 48 10.50 -12.90 6.06
C SER A 48 10.91 -12.31 7.42
N ARG A 49 9.98 -11.67 8.15
CA ARG A 49 10.23 -11.17 9.52
C ARG A 49 10.54 -12.30 10.49
N PHE A 50 9.80 -13.41 10.38
CA PHE A 50 10.02 -14.60 11.19
C PHE A 50 11.38 -15.24 10.90
N SER A 51 11.77 -15.36 9.64
CA SER A 51 13.10 -15.83 9.22
C SER A 51 14.21 -14.90 9.74
N ARG A 52 14.03 -13.58 9.63
CA ARG A 52 14.97 -12.58 10.15
C ARG A 52 15.15 -12.69 11.66
N TYR A 53 14.08 -12.96 12.40
CA TYR A 53 14.16 -13.17 13.85
C TYR A 53 15.08 -14.35 14.20
N TYR A 54 14.96 -15.50 13.54
CA TYR A 54 15.84 -16.64 13.80
C TYR A 54 17.31 -16.33 13.50
N ARG A 55 17.57 -15.60 12.41
CA ARG A 55 18.92 -15.16 12.07
C ARG A 55 19.50 -14.21 13.11
N LEU A 56 18.71 -13.27 13.63
CA LEU A 56 19.14 -12.34 14.69
C LEU A 56 19.31 -13.02 16.04
N ARG A 57 18.49 -14.03 16.34
CA ARG A 57 18.63 -14.87 17.55
C ARG A 57 19.95 -15.64 17.54
N GLN A 58 20.37 -16.17 16.39
CA GLN A 58 21.68 -16.82 16.23
C GLN A 58 22.86 -15.87 16.44
N ALA A 59 22.66 -14.57 16.16
CA ALA A 59 23.66 -13.52 16.35
C ALA A 59 23.69 -12.93 17.79
N GLY A 60 22.92 -13.49 18.73
CA GLY A 60 22.91 -13.05 20.14
C GLY A 60 22.08 -11.79 20.44
N ILE A 61 21.41 -11.21 19.43
CA ILE A 61 20.56 -10.03 19.61
C ILE A 61 19.14 -10.50 19.92
N ILE A 62 18.83 -10.65 21.21
CA ILE A 62 17.52 -11.14 21.66
C ILE A 62 16.55 -9.97 21.82
N GLN A 63 15.54 -9.89 20.94
CA GLN A 63 14.41 -8.97 21.10
C GLN A 63 13.10 -9.77 21.09
N GLN A 64 12.64 -10.19 22.27
CA GLN A 64 11.43 -11.01 22.44
C GLN A 64 10.16 -10.34 21.86
N GLN A 65 10.09 -9.01 21.90
CA GLN A 65 9.00 -8.23 21.30
C GLN A 65 8.87 -8.48 19.79
N GLN A 66 9.98 -8.68 19.07
CA GLN A 66 9.95 -8.90 17.61
C GLN A 66 9.29 -10.24 17.24
N LEU A 67 9.42 -11.27 18.07
CA LEU A 67 8.79 -12.57 17.82
C LEU A 67 7.28 -12.47 17.98
N PHE A 68 6.81 -11.82 19.03
CA PHE A 68 5.38 -11.58 19.24
C PHE A 68 4.76 -10.79 18.08
N HIS A 69 5.40 -9.69 17.67
CA HIS A 69 4.94 -8.92 16.50
C HIS A 69 4.91 -9.75 15.21
N SER A 70 5.89 -10.62 15.01
CA SER A 70 5.95 -11.48 13.81
C SER A 70 4.87 -12.56 13.84
N MET A 71 4.60 -13.16 15.00
CA MET A 71 3.51 -14.14 15.16
C MET A 71 2.15 -13.51 14.90
N VAL A 72 1.86 -12.36 15.51
CA VAL A 72 0.59 -11.65 15.29
C VAL A 72 0.42 -11.27 13.82
N ALA A 73 1.49 -10.77 13.18
CA ALA A 73 1.46 -10.46 11.76
C ALA A 73 1.22 -11.70 10.88
N LEU A 74 1.75 -12.87 11.26
CA LEU A 74 1.56 -14.12 10.53
C LEU A 74 0.12 -14.61 10.64
N VAL A 75 -0.45 -14.63 11.84
CA VAL A 75 -1.85 -14.99 12.07
C VAL A 75 -2.78 -14.06 11.27
N PHE A 76 -2.51 -12.76 11.33
CA PHE A 76 -3.26 -11.76 10.57
C PHE A 76 -3.16 -11.98 9.05
N ALA A 77 -1.96 -12.27 8.53
CA ALA A 77 -1.76 -12.52 7.12
C ALA A 77 -2.45 -13.81 6.64
N VAL A 78 -2.43 -14.88 7.44
CA VAL A 78 -3.15 -16.12 7.13
C VAL A 78 -4.66 -15.88 7.11
N TYR A 79 -5.19 -15.14 8.08
CA TYR A 79 -6.60 -14.77 8.11
C TYR A 79 -7.01 -13.97 6.85
N LEU A 80 -6.19 -12.99 6.45
CA LEU A 80 -6.41 -12.22 5.24
C LEU A 80 -6.42 -13.11 3.99
N LEU A 81 -5.49 -14.05 3.89
CA LEU A 81 -5.36 -14.93 2.72
C LEU A 81 -6.56 -15.87 2.55
N LEU A 82 -7.09 -16.40 3.67
CA LEU A 82 -8.19 -17.37 3.65
C LEU A 82 -9.57 -16.72 3.51
N TYR A 83 -9.83 -15.62 4.22
CA TYR A 83 -11.16 -15.02 4.32
C TYR A 83 -11.16 -13.50 4.20
N GLY A 84 -10.15 -12.83 4.77
CA GLY A 84 -10.14 -11.37 4.91
C GLY A 84 -9.90 -10.60 3.61
N TYR A 85 -9.39 -11.22 2.54
CA TYR A 85 -9.02 -10.55 1.30
C TYR A 85 -10.20 -9.81 0.65
N LYS A 86 -11.44 -10.32 0.79
CA LYS A 86 -12.65 -9.66 0.25
C LYS A 86 -12.97 -8.36 0.98
N THR A 87 -12.61 -8.26 2.25
CA THR A 87 -12.85 -7.09 3.09
C THR A 87 -11.70 -6.09 3.06
N LEU A 88 -10.53 -6.49 2.55
CA LEU A 88 -9.32 -5.68 2.48
C LEU A 88 -9.51 -4.33 1.75
N PRO A 89 -10.23 -4.27 0.60
CA PRO A 89 -10.55 -3.01 -0.07
C PRO A 89 -11.38 -2.04 0.77
N ILE A 90 -12.01 -2.50 1.84
CA ILE A 90 -12.83 -1.65 2.72
C ILE A 90 -12.03 -1.33 3.97
N VAL A 91 -11.48 -2.35 4.63
CA VAL A 91 -10.77 -2.22 5.90
C VAL A 91 -9.54 -1.33 5.75
N PHE A 92 -8.81 -1.42 4.63
CA PHE A 92 -7.59 -0.64 4.44
C PHE A 92 -7.86 0.88 4.33
N PRO A 93 -8.73 1.38 3.42
CA PRO A 93 -9.11 2.79 3.40
C PRO A 93 -9.70 3.28 4.72
N VAL A 94 -10.60 2.50 5.34
CA VAL A 94 -11.24 2.90 6.61
C VAL A 94 -10.22 3.04 7.73
N THR A 95 -9.29 2.10 7.86
CA THR A 95 -8.23 2.17 8.88
C THR A 95 -7.32 3.37 8.67
N LEU A 96 -6.93 3.64 7.42
CA LEU A 96 -6.18 4.85 7.07
C LEU A 96 -6.99 6.12 7.34
N GLY A 97 -8.30 6.12 7.07
CA GLY A 97 -9.22 7.22 7.35
C GLY A 97 -9.27 7.57 8.83
N ILE A 98 -9.49 6.57 9.69
CA ILE A 98 -9.48 6.73 11.15
C ILE A 98 -8.13 7.27 11.63
N TRP A 99 -7.03 6.73 11.11
CA TRP A 99 -5.69 7.20 11.45
C TRP A 99 -5.46 8.67 11.06
N LEU A 100 -5.92 9.08 9.87
CA LEU A 100 -5.83 10.47 9.42
C LEU A 100 -6.68 11.42 10.26
N ILE A 101 -7.87 10.99 10.69
CA ILE A 101 -8.71 11.77 11.61
C ILE A 101 -7.99 11.95 12.94
N TYR A 102 -7.44 10.89 13.52
CA TYR A 102 -6.64 10.98 14.74
C TYR A 102 -5.46 11.96 14.58
N ARG A 103 -4.74 11.86 13.45
CA ARG A 103 -3.59 12.74 13.16
C ARG A 103 -4.01 14.19 12.95
N SER A 104 -5.17 14.42 12.35
CA SER A 104 -5.76 15.74 12.20
C SER A 104 -6.04 16.39 13.55
N ILE A 105 -6.67 15.66 14.48
CA ILE A 105 -6.94 16.14 15.84
C ILE A 105 -5.63 16.54 16.55
N MET A 106 -4.57 15.74 16.41
CA MET A 106 -3.26 16.08 16.96
C MET A 106 -2.66 17.34 16.33
N ASN A 107 -2.83 17.55 15.03
CA ASN A 107 -2.36 18.75 14.34
C ASN A 107 -3.15 20.00 14.72
N PHE A 108 -4.46 19.91 14.96
CA PHE A 108 -5.25 21.00 15.54
C PHE A 108 -4.77 21.40 16.94
N ARG A 109 -4.44 20.41 17.79
CA ARG A 109 -3.86 20.68 19.11
C ARG A 109 -2.53 21.44 19.00
N LYS A 110 -1.66 21.01 18.07
CA LYS A 110 -0.38 21.70 17.80
C LYS A 110 -0.60 23.11 17.27
N ALA A 111 -1.51 23.30 16.32
CA ALA A 111 -1.87 24.62 15.82
C ALA A 111 -2.29 25.56 16.95
N ASN A 112 -3.18 25.10 17.84
CA ASN A 112 -3.64 25.90 18.97
C ASN A 112 -2.49 26.29 19.93
N PHE A 113 -1.53 25.38 20.14
CA PHE A 113 -0.33 25.68 20.94
C PHE A 113 0.58 26.73 20.26
N TYR A 114 0.78 26.65 18.94
CA TYR A 114 1.62 27.58 18.19
C TYR A 114 0.92 28.90 17.87
N SER A 115 -0.40 28.97 17.94
CA SER A 115 -1.20 30.18 17.71
C SER A 115 -0.73 31.39 18.53
N ARG A 116 -0.22 31.14 19.74
CA ARG A 116 0.29 32.19 20.64
C ARG A 116 1.77 32.54 20.46
N LYS A 117 2.53 31.78 19.65
CA LYS A 117 3.99 31.90 19.53
C LYS A 117 4.44 32.26 18.13
N VAL A 118 3.91 31.57 17.11
CA VAL A 118 4.30 31.73 15.70
C VAL A 118 3.06 31.54 14.82
N GLU A 119 2.50 32.65 14.36
CA GLU A 119 1.22 32.67 13.63
C GLU A 119 1.29 31.88 12.31
N GLU A 120 2.41 31.98 11.58
CA GLU A 120 2.59 31.31 10.29
C GLU A 120 2.66 29.78 10.43
N LEU A 121 3.33 29.29 11.49
CA LEU A 121 3.37 27.87 11.81
C LEU A 121 1.96 27.35 12.17
N SER A 122 1.20 28.13 12.95
CA SER A 122 -0.18 27.80 13.31
C SER A 122 -1.07 27.65 12.07
N LYS A 123 -1.04 28.62 11.14
CA LYS A 123 -1.80 28.57 9.88
C LYS A 123 -1.44 27.34 9.05
N ARG A 124 -0.15 26.99 8.96
CA ARG A 124 0.31 25.78 8.25
C ARG A 124 -0.22 24.50 8.89
N TYR A 125 -0.21 24.39 10.22
CA TYR A 125 -0.76 23.22 10.91
C TYR A 125 -2.28 23.11 10.77
N ILE A 126 -3.02 24.23 10.79
CA ILE A 126 -4.47 24.25 10.55
C ILE A 126 -4.77 23.74 9.14
N PHE A 127 -4.03 24.23 8.13
CA PHE A 127 -4.21 23.79 6.75
C PHE A 127 -4.00 22.28 6.59
N PHE A 128 -2.90 21.74 7.12
CA PHE A 128 -2.65 20.29 7.07
C PHE A 128 -3.66 19.48 7.90
N ALA A 129 -4.14 20.01 9.02
CA ALA A 129 -5.15 19.35 9.85
C ALA A 129 -6.48 19.24 9.10
N LEU A 130 -6.94 20.33 8.48
CA LEU A 130 -8.16 20.33 7.66
C LEU A 130 -8.04 19.38 6.48
N LEU A 131 -6.93 19.45 5.74
CA LEU A 131 -6.70 18.57 4.59
C LEU A 131 -6.71 17.08 5.01
N GLN A 132 -6.05 16.73 6.11
CA GLN A 132 -6.08 15.36 6.65
C GLN A 132 -7.46 14.94 7.15
N LEU A 133 -8.24 15.86 7.71
CA LEU A 133 -9.61 15.60 8.16
C LEU A 133 -10.52 15.30 6.98
N PHE A 134 -10.48 16.12 5.93
CA PHE A 134 -11.29 15.91 4.73
C PHE A 134 -10.93 14.60 4.02
N ILE A 135 -9.64 14.32 3.85
CA ILE A 135 -9.19 13.04 3.27
C ILE A 135 -9.61 11.88 4.16
N GLY A 136 -9.43 11.99 5.48
CA GLY A 136 -9.80 10.95 6.43
C GLY A 136 -11.30 10.62 6.42
N LEU A 137 -12.15 11.63 6.37
CA LEU A 137 -13.60 11.48 6.23
C LEU A 137 -13.97 10.87 4.88
N PHE A 138 -13.38 11.37 3.79
CA PHE A 138 -13.62 10.83 2.45
C PHE A 138 -13.27 9.34 2.36
N LEU A 139 -12.17 8.93 3.01
CA LEU A 139 -11.76 7.53 3.12
C LEU A 139 -12.79 6.63 3.81
N ILE A 140 -13.54 7.16 4.78
CA ILE A 140 -14.54 6.41 5.54
C ILE A 140 -15.89 6.38 4.83
N VAL A 141 -16.28 7.47 4.17
CA VAL A 141 -17.59 7.59 3.50
C VAL A 141 -17.69 6.68 2.27
N SER A 142 -16.63 6.59 1.46
CA SER A 142 -16.66 5.84 0.19
C SER A 142 -15.42 4.94 0.00
N PRO A 143 -15.18 3.97 0.90
CA PRO A 143 -13.94 3.20 0.91
C PRO A 143 -13.73 2.37 -0.36
N LEU A 144 -14.80 1.81 -0.94
CA LEU A 144 -14.73 1.03 -2.17
C LEU A 144 -14.30 1.89 -3.38
N SER A 145 -14.84 3.10 -3.51
CA SER A 145 -14.49 4.02 -4.59
C SER A 145 -13.02 4.39 -4.57
N ILE A 146 -12.45 4.59 -3.37
CA ILE A 146 -11.02 4.86 -3.21
C ILE A 146 -10.18 3.64 -3.55
N SER A 147 -10.60 2.45 -3.13
CA SER A 147 -9.86 1.24 -3.47
C SER A 147 -9.86 0.95 -4.97
N VAL A 148 -10.98 1.20 -5.66
CA VAL A 148 -11.05 1.16 -7.13
C VAL A 148 -10.13 2.23 -7.74
N PHE A 149 -10.14 3.44 -7.21
CA PHE A 149 -9.25 4.51 -7.66
C PHE A 149 -7.77 4.16 -7.51
N LEU A 150 -7.37 3.58 -6.36
CA LEU A 150 -6.01 3.08 -6.13
C LEU A 150 -5.67 1.95 -7.10
N LEU A 151 -6.60 1.03 -7.37
CA LEU A 151 -6.41 -0.05 -8.35
C LEU A 151 -6.15 0.51 -9.75
N ASN A 152 -6.89 1.54 -10.17
CA ASN A 152 -6.69 2.20 -11.45
C ASN A 152 -5.33 2.90 -11.53
N ILE A 153 -4.87 3.55 -10.44
CA ILE A 153 -3.52 4.12 -10.38
C ILE A 153 -2.46 3.02 -10.58
N ILE A 154 -2.63 1.87 -9.92
CA ILE A 154 -1.73 0.74 -10.04
C ILE A 154 -1.75 0.20 -11.48
N GLY A 155 -2.93 0.03 -12.09
CA GLY A 155 -3.08 -0.34 -13.49
C GLY A 155 -2.36 0.61 -14.44
N LEU A 156 -2.46 1.93 -14.19
CA LEU A 156 -1.76 2.96 -14.95
C LEU A 156 -0.23 2.85 -14.82
N ILE A 157 0.27 2.57 -13.62
CA ILE A 157 1.71 2.32 -13.39
C ILE A 157 2.16 1.09 -14.20
N PHE A 158 1.41 -0.01 -14.17
CA PHE A 158 1.72 -1.20 -14.97
C PHE A 158 1.73 -0.92 -16.47
N LEU A 159 0.80 -0.10 -16.98
CA LEU A 159 0.82 0.34 -18.38
C LEU A 159 2.09 1.14 -18.70
N ILE A 160 2.46 2.11 -17.86
CA ILE A 160 3.67 2.92 -18.05
C ILE A 160 4.91 2.03 -18.06
N LEU A 161 5.02 1.09 -17.12
CA LEU A 161 6.14 0.14 -17.06
C LEU A 161 6.18 -0.78 -18.29
N GLY A 162 5.03 -1.23 -18.77
CA GLY A 162 4.92 -1.99 -20.02
C GLY A 162 5.43 -1.19 -21.21
N PHE A 163 4.98 0.06 -21.37
CA PHE A 163 5.45 0.94 -22.45
C PHE A 163 6.95 1.28 -22.34
N GLN A 164 7.46 1.52 -21.13
CA GLN A 164 8.89 1.72 -20.91
C GLN A 164 9.70 0.49 -21.32
N SER A 165 9.21 -0.70 -20.98
CA SER A 165 9.85 -1.97 -21.35
C SER A 165 9.85 -2.19 -22.87
N PHE A 166 8.76 -1.84 -23.56
CA PHE A 166 8.70 -1.83 -25.03
C PHE A 166 9.68 -0.82 -25.65
N SER A 167 9.76 0.40 -25.10
CA SER A 167 10.68 1.43 -25.57
C SER A 167 12.14 1.00 -25.44
N LEU A 168 12.50 0.33 -24.34
CA LEU A 168 13.84 -0.21 -24.12
C LEU A 168 14.16 -1.37 -25.08
N LEU A 169 13.17 -2.20 -25.42
CA LEU A 169 13.32 -3.26 -26.41
C LEU A 169 13.55 -2.70 -27.82
N LEU A 170 12.81 -1.65 -28.21
CA LEU A 170 12.97 -1.00 -29.53
C LEU A 170 14.30 -0.24 -29.68
N LYS A 171 14.88 0.22 -28.57
CA LYS A 171 16.20 0.87 -28.54
C LYS A 171 17.38 -0.10 -28.45
N SER A 172 17.13 -1.40 -28.21
CA SER A 172 18.16 -2.43 -28.03
C SER A 172 18.64 -3.03 -29.34
#